data_AF-A0A818BY70-F1
#
_entry.id   AF-A0A818BY70-F1
#
_cell.length_a   1.000
_cell.length_b   1.000
_cell.length_c   1.000
_cell.angle_alpha   90.00
_cell.angle_beta   90.00
_cell.angle_gamma   90.00
#
_symmetry.space_group_name_H-M   'P 1'
#
loop_
_entity.id
_entity.type
_entity.pdbx_description
1 polymer ?
#
loop_
_entity_poly.entity_id
_entity_poly.type
_entity_poly.pdbx_seq_one_letter_code
_entity_poly.pdbx_strand_id
1 'polypeptide(L)'
;MSETAAIELLKRAVQLDKEEKFPDALTCYSEGIRMLLNAVKEIPSSDERKRAAYRQKITECMDRAEKLKDLIQQEKGIEDHFHLIRKKRTRKYLI
;
A
#
# COMPACT_ATOMS: atom_id res chain seq x y z
N MET A 1 15.69 -10.06 -13.06
CA MET A 1 14.42 -10.75 -12.73
C MET A 1 13.68 -10.04 -11.58
N SER A 2 14.30 -9.81 -10.41
CA SER A 2 13.63 -9.14 -9.27
C SER A 2 13.28 -7.66 -9.51
N GLU A 3 14.15 -6.90 -10.19
CA GLU A 3 13.96 -5.45 -10.43
C GLU A 3 12.74 -5.14 -11.30
N THR A 4 12.61 -5.80 -12.45
CA THR A 4 11.48 -5.59 -13.39
C THR A 4 10.15 -5.90 -12.73
N ALA A 5 10.06 -7.03 -12.03
CA ALA A 5 8.85 -7.43 -11.31
C ALA A 5 8.48 -6.44 -10.19
N ALA A 6 9.47 -5.91 -9.47
CA ALA A 6 9.25 -4.86 -8.47
C ALA A 6 8.66 -3.60 -9.10
N ILE A 7 9.19 -3.17 -10.26
CA ILE A 7 8.69 -2.00 -11.00
C ILE A 7 7.25 -2.22 -11.47
N GLU A 8 6.93 -3.41 -11.99
CA GLU A 8 5.57 -3.75 -12.43
C GLU A 8 4.57 -3.76 -11.27
N LEU A 9 4.94 -4.31 -10.11
CA LEU A 9 4.13 -4.25 -8.90
C LEU A 9 3.88 -2.81 -8.44
N LEU A 10 4.91 -1.95 -8.46
CA LEU A 10 4.76 -0.55 -8.08
C LEU A 10 3.87 0.23 -9.07
N LYS A 11 3.95 -0.07 -10.37
CA LYS A 11 3.03 0.49 -11.37
C LYS A 11 1.58 0.04 -11.11
N ARG A 12 1.39 -1.25 -10.80
CA ARG A 12 0.08 -1.80 -10.47
C ARG A 12 -0.48 -1.16 -9.19
N ALA A 13 0.36 -0.93 -8.18
CA ALA A 13 0.00 -0.24 -6.96
C ALA A 13 -0.55 1.17 -7.24
N VAL A 14 0.15 1.94 -8.08
CA VAL A 14 -0.29 3.28 -8.50
C VAL A 14 -1.61 3.25 -9.27
N GLN A 15 -1.84 2.22 -10.10
CA GLN A 15 -3.11 2.07 -10.79
C GLN A 15 -4.26 1.80 -9.80
N LEU A 16 -4.08 0.85 -8.89
CA LEU A 16 -5.07 0.50 -7.88
C LEU A 16 -5.37 1.65 -6.92
N ASP A 17 -4.34 2.44 -6.58
CA ASP A 17 -4.47 3.65 -5.77
C ASP A 17 -5.39 4.67 -6.44
N LYS A 18 -5.22 4.90 -7.75
CA LYS A 18 -6.11 5.77 -8.55
C LYS A 18 -7.52 5.22 -8.71
N GLU A 19 -7.69 3.89 -8.66
CA GLU A 19 -8.99 3.22 -8.67
C GLU A 19 -9.62 3.14 -7.27
N GLU A 20 -9.00 3.78 -6.26
CA GLU A 20 -9.42 3.76 -4.85
C GLU A 20 -9.52 2.35 -4.23
N LYS A 21 -8.84 1.38 -4.83
CA LYS A 21 -8.72 0.01 -4.31
C LYS A 21 -7.59 -0.04 -3.28
N PHE A 22 -7.76 0.71 -2.19
CA PHE A 22 -6.67 0.96 -1.23
C PHE A 22 -6.06 -0.30 -0.61
N PRO A 23 -6.81 -1.35 -0.22
CA PRO A 23 -6.20 -2.57 0.33
C PRO A 23 -5.31 -3.31 -0.69
N ASP A 24 -5.77 -3.41 -1.94
CA ASP A 24 -5.01 -4.04 -3.01
C ASP A 24 -3.78 -3.19 -3.38
N ALA A 25 -3.95 -1.86 -3.47
CA ALA A 25 -2.87 -0.92 -3.73
C ALA A 25 -1.78 -1.02 -2.65
N LEU A 26 -2.17 -1.05 -1.37
CA LEU A 26 -1.26 -1.19 -0.24
C LEU A 26 -0.46 -2.51 -0.30
N THR A 27 -1.12 -3.60 -0.69
CA THR A 27 -0.47 -4.91 -0.87
C THR A 27 0.58 -4.83 -1.97
N CYS A 28 0.24 -4.30 -3.14
CA CYS A 28 1.18 -4.13 -4.25
C CYS A 28 2.33 -3.17 -3.92
N TYR A 29 2.07 -2.06 -3.21
CA TYR A 29 3.13 -1.17 -2.73
C TYR A 29 4.10 -1.90 -1.82
N SER A 30 3.59 -2.62 -0.81
CA SER A 30 4.41 -3.32 0.18
C SER A 30 5.30 -4.39 -0.46
N GLU A 31 4.74 -5.19 -1.37
CA GLU A 31 5.49 -6.23 -2.09
C GLU A 31 6.52 -5.64 -3.06
N GLY A 32 6.12 -4.64 -3.85
CA GLY A 32 7.00 -3.95 -4.78
C GLY A 32 8.19 -3.27 -4.09
N ILE A 33 7.94 -2.59 -2.96
CA ILE A 33 8.98 -1.98 -2.12
C ILE A 33 9.95 -3.04 -1.60
N ARG A 34 9.44 -4.15 -1.04
CA ARG A 34 10.28 -5.25 -0.52
C ARG A 34 11.18 -5.82 -1.61
N MET A 35 10.65 -6.04 -2.81
CA MET A 35 11.42 -6.57 -3.94
C MET A 35 12.46 -5.56 -4.45
N LEU A 36 12.10 -4.29 -4.53
CA LEU A 36 13.01 -3.23 -4.98
C LEU A 36 14.13 -2.98 -3.97
N LEU A 37 13.84 -3.05 -2.66
CA LEU A 37 14.86 -3.00 -1.61
C LEU A 37 15.90 -4.12 -1.76
N ASN A 38 15.46 -5.33 -2.07
CA ASN A 38 16.37 -6.44 -2.32
C ASN A 38 17.16 -6.22 -3.62
N ALA A 39 16.52 -5.75 -4.69
CA ALA A 39 17.21 -5.43 -5.94
C ALA A 39 18.30 -4.36 -5.74
N VAL A 40 18.05 -3.34 -4.92
CA VAL A 40 19.04 -2.29 -4.61
C VAL A 40 20.29 -2.83 -3.91
N LYS A 41 20.15 -3.87 -3.08
CA LYS A 41 21.30 -4.50 -2.40
C LYS A 41 22.23 -5.21 -3.39
N GLU A 42 21.68 -5.75 -4.48
CA GLU A 42 22.42 -6.43 -5.53
C GLU A 42 23.08 -5.47 -6.54
N ILE A 43 22.76 -4.17 -6.50
CA ILE A 43 23.37 -3.18 -7.40
C ILE A 43 24.83 -2.94 -6.95
N PRO A 44 25.82 -3.08 -7.86
CA PRO A 44 27.22 -2.81 -7.56
C PRO A 44 27.44 -1.43 -6.96
N SER A 45 28.41 -1.31 -6.05
CA SER A 45 28.75 -0.04 -5.39
C SER A 45 29.22 1.05 -6.36
N SER A 46 29.67 0.68 -7.56
CA SER A 46 30.05 1.61 -8.62
C SER A 46 28.86 2.32 -9.26
N ASP A 47 27.64 1.76 -9.19
CA ASP A 47 26.43 2.34 -9.77
C ASP A 47 25.58 3.06 -8.71
N GLU A 48 26.20 4.04 -8.07
CA GLU A 48 25.56 4.80 -6.99
C GLU A 48 24.40 5.68 -7.50
N ARG A 49 24.44 6.10 -8.77
CA ARG A 49 23.34 6.85 -9.38
C ARG A 49 22.05 6.02 -9.43
N LYS A 50 22.13 4.76 -9.90
CA LYS A 50 20.97 3.87 -9.95
C LYS A 50 20.46 3.52 -8.54
N ARG A 51 21.37 3.28 -7.59
CA ARG A 51 21.02 3.03 -6.18
C ARG A 51 20.28 4.22 -5.56
N ALA A 52 20.77 5.44 -5.78
CA ALA A 52 20.14 6.65 -5.26
C ALA A 52 18.74 6.85 -5.83
N ALA A 53 18.56 6.70 -7.15
CA ALA A 53 17.27 6.81 -7.80
C ALA A 53 16.23 5.82 -7.24
N TYR A 54 16.63 4.56 -7.00
CA TYR A 54 15.72 3.57 -6.43
C TYR A 54 15.41 3.80 -4.96
N ARG A 55 16.38 4.26 -4.16
CA ARG A 55 16.10 4.64 -2.76
C ARG A 55 15.10 5.78 -2.68
N GLN A 56 15.25 6.80 -3.52
CA GLN A 56 14.26 7.87 -3.63
C GLN A 56 12.88 7.30 -3.97
N LYS A 57 12.80 6.39 -4.95
CA LYS A 57 11.52 5.81 -5.35
C LYS A 57 10.87 4.98 -4.26
N ILE A 58 11.67 4.23 -3.51
CA ILE A 58 11.23 3.46 -2.35
C ILE A 58 10.63 4.40 -1.29
N THR A 59 11.30 5.51 -0.98
CA THR A 59 10.79 6.50 -0.01
C THR A 59 9.44 7.07 -0.44
N GLU A 60 9.32 7.53 -1.70
CA GLU A 60 8.04 8.04 -2.23
C GLU A 60 6.91 7.00 -2.12
N CYS A 61 7.19 5.75 -2.46
CA CYS A 61 6.21 4.67 -2.38
C CYS A 61 5.86 4.29 -0.93
N MET A 62 6.83 4.31 -0.01
CA MET A 62 6.59 4.06 1.41
C MET A 62 5.71 5.16 2.02
N ASP A 63 5.99 6.42 1.74
CA ASP A 63 5.21 7.55 2.25
C ASP A 63 3.74 7.44 1.81
N ARG A 64 3.50 7.01 0.55
CA ARG A 64 2.13 6.77 0.08
C ARG A 64 1.48 5.56 0.76
N ALA A 65 2.22 4.47 0.92
CA ALA A 65 1.72 3.25 1.57
C ALA A 65 1.32 3.49 3.04
N GLU A 66 2.07 4.28 3.80
CA GLU A 66 1.69 4.66 5.17
C GLU A 66 0.38 5.45 5.19
N LYS A 67 0.22 6.44 4.30
CA LYS A 67 -1.05 7.18 4.17
C LYS A 67 -2.23 6.27 3.80
N LEU A 68 -2.01 5.25 2.97
CA LEU A 68 -3.06 4.28 2.62
C LEU A 68 -3.48 3.44 3.82
N LYS A 69 -2.56 3.04 4.70
CA LYS A 69 -2.90 2.31 5.93
C LYS A 69 -3.84 3.13 6.81
N ASP A 70 -3.56 4.41 6.98
CA ASP A 70 -4.40 5.31 7.77
C ASP A 70 -5.81 5.42 7.18
N LEU A 71 -5.93 5.59 5.85
CA LEU A 71 -7.22 5.65 5.17
C LEU A 71 -8.04 4.36 5.34
N ILE A 72 -7.41 3.20 5.14
CA ILE A 72 -8.08 1.89 5.29
C ILE A 72 -8.55 1.70 6.74
N GLN A 73 -7.74 2.09 7.72
CA GLN A 73 -8.09 1.97 9.13
C GLN A 73 -9.27 2.89 9.51
N GLN A 74 -9.33 4.10 8.93
CA GLN A 74 -10.44 5.02 9.11
C GLN A 74 -11.74 4.48 8.50
N GLU A 75 -11.71 4.01 7.25
CA GLU A 75 -12.87 3.44 6.56
C GLU A 75 -13.46 2.26 7.33
N LYS A 76 -12.59 1.35 7.79
CA LYS A 76 -13.01 0.18 8.59
C LYS A 76 -13.67 0.60 9.90
N GLY A 77 -13.12 1.59 10.59
CA GLY A 77 -13.72 2.10 11.84
C GLY A 77 -15.10 2.71 11.62
N ILE A 78 -15.29 3.41 10.50
CA ILE A 78 -16.58 3.97 10.10
C ILE A 78 -17.59 2.83 9.81
N GLU A 79 -17.17 1.81 9.06
CA GLU A 79 -18.00 0.64 8.76
C GLU A 79 -18.47 -0.07 10.04
N ASP A 80 -17.55 -0.33 10.96
CA ASP A 80 -17.82 -0.98 12.25
C ASP A 80 -18.84 -0.17 13.08
N HIS A 81 -18.70 1.16 13.10
CA HIS A 81 -19.64 2.06 13.78
C HIS A 81 -21.05 1.99 13.17
N PHE A 82 -21.18 2.03 11.83
CA PHE A 82 -22.47 1.88 11.17
C PHE A 82 -23.09 0.51 11.40
N HIS A 83 -22.29 -0.56 11.39
CA HIS A 83 -22.74 -1.91 11.70
C HIS A 83 -23.31 -1.99 13.13
N LEU A 84 -22.64 -1.38 14.11
CA LEU A 84 -23.10 -1.33 15.49
C LEU A 84 -24.45 -0.59 15.63
N ILE A 85 -24.61 0.57 14.97
CA ILE A 85 -25.87 1.33 14.98
C ILE A 85 -27.01 0.49 14.41
N ARG A 86 -26.80 -0.18 13.27
CA ARG A 86 -27.80 -1.05 12.64
C ARG A 86 -28.24 -2.17 13.58
N LYS A 87 -27.29 -2.83 14.23
CA LYS A 87 -27.55 -3.90 15.22
C LYS A 87 -28.32 -3.42 16.45
N LYS A 88 -28.02 -2.21 16.94
CA LYS A 88 -28.76 -1.60 18.07
C LYS A 88 -30.20 -1.24 17.68
N ARG A 89 -30.42 -0.70 16.46
CA ARG A 89 -31.76 -0.39 15.95
C ARG A 89 -32.60 -1.66 15.81
N THR A 90 -32.09 -2.72 15.19
CA THR A 90 -32.85 -3.97 15.03
C THR A 90 -33.20 -4.64 16.35
N ARG A 91 -32.28 -4.64 17.33
CA ARG A 91 -32.54 -5.14 18.69
C ARG A 91 -33.64 -4.37 19.43
N LYS A 92 -33.81 -3.07 19.17
CA LYS A 92 -34.84 -2.24 19.83
C LYS A 92 -36.28 -2.60 19.41
N TYR A 93 -36.46 -3.30 18.28
CA TYR A 93 -37.77 -3.76 17.79
C TYR A 93 -38.05 -5.25 18.06
N LEU A 94 -37.16 -5.93 18.81
CA LEU A 94 -37.24 -7.37 19.11
C LEU A 94 -37.58 -7.66 20.58
N ILE A 95 -37.99 -6.64 21.34
CA ILE A 95 -38.43 -6.70 22.75
C ILE A 95 -39.70 -5.88 22.87
#